data_AF-A0A8C2RXZ7-F1
#
_entry.id   AF-A0A8C2RXZ7-F1
#
_cell.length_a   1.000
_cell.length_b   1.000
_cell.length_c   1.000
_cell.angle_alpha   90.00
_cell.angle_beta   90.00
_cell.angle_gamma   90.00
#
_symmetry.space_group_name_H-M   'P 1'
#
loop_
_entity.id
_entity.type
_entity.pdbx_description
1 polymer ?
#
loop_
_entity_poly.entity_id
_entity_poly.type
_entity_poly.pdbx_seq_one_letter_code
_entity_poly.pdbx_strand_id
1 'polypeptide(L)'
;MEPRAVADALETGEEDVVMEALRAYNREVSRRTWWNGSSPCPQRLAKLLVSVLEQGLPPSRRVIWLQSIRILSRDRSCLDSFTSRRSLQALACYAGISASQGSVPEPLNVDVVLESLKCLCNLVLSSPGAQVLAAEAGLVVRLAERVGLRSSFPHDVQFFDLRLLFLLTALRTDVRQQLFQELQGVRLLTRALELTLGMTEGERHPELLPPQETERAMEILKVLFNITFDSIKREVDEEDTALYRHLGTLLRHCVMVAAAGDRTEEFHGHAVNLLGNLPVKCLDVLLTLEPHEGSLEFLGVNMDVIRVLLSFMEKRLHQTHRLKESVAPVLSVLTECARRHRPARKFLKAQVLPPLRDVRTRPEVGELLRNKLVRLMTHLDTDVKRVAAEFLFVLCSESGEWGACPCLPLPSYTPTLTSALINPVTGRVEEKPPNPMEGMTEEQKEHEAMKLVNMFDKLSRHRVIQPMGMSPRGQLTSLQDAMCETMEGQLSSDPDSDPD
;
A
#
# COMPACT_ATOMS: atom_id res chain seq x y z
N MET A 1 -20.38 -37.13 -8.67
CA MET A 1 -19.72 -38.38 -9.00
C MET A 1 -18.33 -38.38 -8.39
N GLU A 2 -17.82 -39.51 -7.91
CA GLU A 2 -16.46 -39.57 -7.35
C GLU A 2 -15.39 -39.45 -8.47
N PRO A 3 -14.21 -38.86 -8.18
CA PRO A 3 -13.14 -38.70 -9.18
C PRO A 3 -12.69 -40.00 -9.86
N ARG A 4 -12.73 -41.13 -9.14
CA ARG A 4 -12.36 -42.45 -9.67
C ARG A 4 -13.31 -42.92 -10.77
N ALA A 5 -14.62 -42.86 -10.50
CA ALA A 5 -15.63 -43.26 -11.46
C ALA A 5 -15.62 -42.37 -12.72
N VAL A 6 -15.27 -41.09 -12.57
CA VAL A 6 -15.06 -40.20 -13.72
C VAL A 6 -13.82 -40.61 -14.52
N ALA A 7 -12.70 -40.91 -13.85
CA ALA A 7 -11.50 -41.38 -14.53
C ALA A 7 -11.74 -42.70 -15.29
N ASP A 8 -12.48 -43.64 -14.70
CA ASP A 8 -12.82 -44.91 -15.34
C ASP A 8 -13.72 -44.66 -16.58
N ALA A 9 -14.68 -43.73 -16.49
CA ALA A 9 -15.48 -43.31 -17.65
C ALA A 9 -14.64 -42.65 -18.76
N LEU A 10 -13.56 -41.93 -18.43
CA LEU A 10 -12.66 -41.36 -19.43
C LEU A 10 -11.86 -42.43 -20.19
N GLU A 11 -11.57 -43.55 -19.55
CA GLU A 11 -10.83 -44.66 -20.16
C GLU A 11 -11.70 -45.54 -21.06
N THR A 12 -13.03 -45.57 -20.86
CA THR A 12 -13.93 -46.28 -21.79
C THR A 12 -13.98 -45.60 -23.16
N GLY A 13 -13.70 -44.30 -23.23
CA GLY A 13 -13.70 -43.51 -24.46
C GLY A 13 -15.08 -43.25 -25.07
N GLU A 14 -16.16 -43.72 -24.44
CA GLU A 14 -17.53 -43.49 -24.90
C GLU A 14 -17.96 -42.05 -24.60
N GLU A 15 -18.03 -41.22 -25.65
CA GLU A 15 -18.22 -39.77 -25.51
C GLU A 15 -19.41 -39.36 -24.66
N ASP A 16 -20.56 -40.04 -24.75
CA ASP A 16 -21.75 -39.66 -23.99
C ASP A 16 -21.64 -40.04 -22.51
N VAL A 17 -21.00 -41.17 -22.20
CA VAL A 17 -20.73 -41.62 -20.83
C VAL A 17 -19.73 -40.69 -20.15
N VAL A 18 -18.63 -40.34 -20.85
CA VAL A 18 -17.63 -39.38 -20.38
C VAL A 18 -18.28 -38.06 -20.02
N MET A 19 -19.17 -37.57 -20.87
CA MET A 19 -19.74 -36.24 -20.73
C MET A 19 -20.83 -36.19 -19.66
N GLU A 20 -21.61 -37.24 -19.50
CA GLU A 20 -22.54 -37.38 -18.37
C GLU A 20 -21.76 -37.44 -17.05
N ALA A 21 -20.65 -38.19 -17.01
CA ALA A 21 -19.78 -38.28 -15.85
C ALA A 21 -19.16 -36.93 -15.47
N LEU A 22 -18.60 -36.19 -16.42
CA LEU A 22 -18.04 -34.86 -16.20
C LEU A 22 -19.11 -33.84 -15.75
N ARG A 23 -20.32 -33.87 -16.35
CA ARG A 23 -21.44 -33.01 -15.89
C ARG A 23 -21.87 -33.34 -14.47
N ALA A 24 -21.99 -34.62 -14.12
CA ALA A 24 -22.36 -35.06 -12.79
C ALA A 24 -21.28 -34.67 -11.76
N TYR A 25 -20.01 -34.79 -12.14
CA TYR A 25 -18.88 -34.32 -11.34
C TYR A 25 -18.92 -32.82 -11.10
N ASN A 26 -19.04 -32.01 -12.16
CA ASN A 26 -19.07 -30.56 -12.07
C ASN A 26 -20.24 -30.06 -11.21
N ARG A 27 -21.43 -30.68 -11.32
CA ARG A 27 -22.60 -30.33 -10.50
C ARG A 27 -22.38 -30.59 -9.01
N GLU A 28 -21.73 -31.69 -8.65
CA GLU A 28 -21.53 -32.06 -7.25
C GLU A 28 -20.38 -31.27 -6.59
N VAL A 29 -19.27 -31.08 -7.32
CA VAL A 29 -18.06 -30.49 -6.76
C VAL A 29 -18.06 -28.96 -6.85
N SER A 30 -18.80 -28.34 -7.78
CA SER A 30 -18.93 -26.88 -7.84
C SER A 30 -19.48 -26.26 -6.55
N ARG A 31 -20.25 -27.02 -5.76
CA ARG A 31 -20.79 -26.61 -4.45
C ARG A 31 -19.84 -26.84 -3.28
N ARG A 32 -18.74 -27.58 -3.47
CA ARG A 32 -17.77 -27.87 -2.41
C ARG A 32 -16.68 -26.79 -2.39
N THR A 33 -16.50 -26.15 -1.24
CA THR A 33 -15.45 -25.14 -1.03
C THR A 33 -14.10 -25.76 -0.64
N TRP A 34 -14.06 -27.04 -0.24
CA TRP A 34 -12.86 -27.73 0.25
C TRP A 34 -12.80 -29.18 -0.24
N TRP A 35 -11.59 -29.64 -0.56
CA TRP A 35 -11.30 -31.06 -0.73
C TRP A 35 -11.09 -31.68 0.64
N ASN A 36 -11.99 -32.56 1.08
CA ASN A 36 -11.73 -33.34 2.28
C ASN A 36 -10.55 -34.27 1.99
N GLY A 37 -9.49 -34.18 2.81
CA GLY A 37 -8.24 -34.95 2.69
C GLY A 37 -8.40 -36.47 2.82
N SER A 38 -9.64 -36.96 2.95
CA SER A 38 -10.02 -38.37 2.97
C SER A 38 -10.45 -38.90 1.59
N SER A 39 -10.58 -38.03 0.57
CA SER A 39 -10.93 -38.46 -0.79
C SER A 39 -9.69 -38.93 -1.57
N PRO A 40 -9.78 -40.02 -2.36
CA PRO A 40 -8.65 -40.46 -3.19
C PRO A 40 -8.19 -39.33 -4.11
N CYS A 41 -6.89 -39.05 -4.07
CA CYS A 41 -6.25 -38.00 -4.85
C CYS A 41 -6.68 -38.06 -6.34
N PRO A 42 -7.22 -36.97 -6.93
CA PRO A 42 -7.71 -36.98 -8.30
C PRO A 42 -6.60 -36.87 -9.37
N GLN A 43 -5.35 -37.18 -9.04
CA GLN A 43 -4.20 -37.13 -9.96
C GLN A 43 -4.39 -37.96 -11.23
N ARG A 44 -5.02 -39.14 -11.14
CA ARG A 44 -5.31 -39.96 -12.33
C ARG A 44 -6.26 -39.23 -13.28
N LEU A 45 -7.34 -38.65 -12.75
CA LEU A 45 -8.28 -37.85 -13.52
C LEU A 45 -7.59 -36.62 -14.13
N ALA A 46 -6.77 -35.91 -13.36
CA ALA A 46 -6.03 -34.74 -13.84
C ALA A 46 -5.14 -35.08 -15.04
N LYS A 47 -4.37 -36.17 -14.98
CA LYS A 47 -3.52 -36.63 -16.09
C LYS A 47 -4.31 -36.96 -17.36
N LEU A 48 -5.47 -37.60 -17.22
CA LEU A 48 -6.37 -37.91 -18.35
C LEU A 48 -6.97 -36.63 -18.96
N LEU A 49 -7.36 -35.65 -18.14
CA LEU A 49 -7.86 -34.37 -18.65
C LEU A 49 -6.76 -33.58 -19.38
N VAL A 50 -5.53 -33.62 -18.88
CA VAL A 50 -4.37 -32.95 -19.49
C VAL A 50 -4.05 -33.54 -20.86
N SER A 51 -4.05 -34.87 -20.99
CA SER A 51 -3.75 -35.49 -22.29
C SER A 51 -4.75 -35.09 -23.37
N VAL A 52 -6.04 -34.99 -23.03
CA VAL A 52 -7.09 -34.53 -23.96
C VAL A 52 -7.00 -33.02 -24.21
N LEU A 53 -6.67 -32.23 -23.18
CA LEU A 53 -6.45 -30.78 -23.31
C LEU A 53 -5.33 -30.46 -24.31
N GLU A 54 -4.21 -31.17 -24.22
CA GLU A 54 -3.04 -30.97 -25.08
C GLU A 54 -3.25 -31.44 -26.52
N GLN A 55 -4.15 -32.40 -26.74
CA GLN A 55 -4.54 -32.87 -28.08
C GLN A 55 -5.56 -31.95 -28.75
N GLY A 56 -6.38 -31.25 -27.97
CA GLY A 56 -7.42 -30.34 -28.45
C GLY A 56 -8.81 -30.79 -28.02
N LEU A 57 -9.57 -29.88 -27.43
CA LEU A 57 -10.90 -30.16 -26.90
C LEU A 57 -11.96 -30.05 -28.02
N PRO A 58 -12.93 -30.98 -28.07
CA PRO A 58 -13.99 -30.96 -29.06
C PRO A 58 -14.88 -29.69 -28.91
N PRO A 59 -15.16 -28.94 -29.99
CA PRO A 59 -15.81 -27.63 -29.94
C PRO A 59 -17.14 -27.59 -29.17
N SER A 60 -17.99 -28.61 -29.37
CA SER A 60 -19.35 -28.68 -28.82
C SER A 60 -19.40 -28.88 -27.30
N ARG A 61 -18.30 -29.31 -26.68
CA ARG A 61 -18.28 -29.74 -25.27
C ARG A 61 -17.16 -29.09 -24.45
N ARG A 62 -16.41 -28.12 -25.02
CA ARG A 62 -15.23 -27.47 -24.38
C ARG A 62 -15.49 -26.91 -22.99
N VAL A 63 -16.66 -26.29 -22.77
CA VAL A 63 -17.01 -25.65 -21.48
C VAL A 63 -17.01 -26.66 -20.33
N ILE A 64 -17.58 -27.85 -20.54
CA ILE A 64 -17.70 -28.87 -19.49
C ILE A 64 -16.30 -29.40 -19.10
N TRP A 65 -15.44 -29.63 -20.09
CA TRP A 65 -14.04 -30.01 -19.88
C TRP A 65 -13.27 -28.95 -19.09
N LEU A 66 -13.39 -27.69 -19.50
CA LEU A 66 -12.71 -26.57 -18.83
C LEU A 66 -13.23 -26.37 -17.40
N GLN A 67 -14.52 -26.57 -17.13
CA GLN A 67 -15.06 -26.53 -15.77
C GLN A 67 -14.45 -27.62 -14.88
N SER A 68 -14.26 -28.84 -15.40
CA SER A 68 -13.62 -29.93 -14.66
C SER A 68 -12.14 -29.61 -14.38
N ILE A 69 -11.42 -29.08 -15.37
CA ILE A 69 -10.03 -28.61 -15.22
C ILE A 69 -9.96 -27.48 -14.18
N ARG A 70 -10.88 -26.50 -14.24
CA ARG A 70 -10.95 -25.39 -13.28
C ARG A 70 -11.15 -25.90 -11.86
N ILE A 71 -12.03 -26.88 -11.66
CA ILE A 71 -12.27 -27.48 -10.35
C ILE A 71 -10.99 -28.13 -9.82
N LEU A 72 -10.31 -28.95 -10.63
CA LEU A 72 -9.07 -29.64 -10.23
C LEU A 72 -7.90 -28.68 -10.03
N SER A 73 -7.84 -27.57 -10.76
CA SER A 73 -6.80 -26.53 -10.59
C SER A 73 -6.85 -25.83 -9.23
N ARG A 74 -7.90 -26.05 -8.43
CA ARG A 74 -7.96 -25.58 -7.03
C ARG A 74 -7.22 -26.50 -6.06
N ASP A 75 -6.98 -27.75 -6.44
CA ASP A 75 -6.25 -28.72 -5.62
C ASP A 75 -4.76 -28.68 -5.91
N ARG A 76 -3.95 -28.37 -4.90
CA ARG A 76 -2.49 -28.35 -4.99
C ARG A 76 -1.91 -29.70 -5.41
N SER A 77 -2.59 -30.81 -5.09
CA SER A 77 -2.13 -32.16 -5.45
C SER A 77 -2.13 -32.44 -6.96
N CYS A 78 -2.91 -31.67 -7.73
CA CYS A 78 -3.14 -31.86 -9.16
C CYS A 78 -2.52 -30.75 -10.03
N LEU A 79 -2.09 -29.64 -9.42
CA LEU A 79 -1.54 -28.47 -10.14
C LEU A 79 -0.41 -28.85 -11.08
N ASP A 80 0.54 -29.68 -10.64
CA ASP A 80 1.72 -30.07 -11.41
C ASP A 80 1.38 -30.82 -12.70
N SER A 81 0.18 -31.40 -12.79
CA SER A 81 -0.27 -32.05 -14.03
C SER A 81 -0.65 -31.03 -15.10
N PHE A 82 -1.18 -29.87 -14.71
CA PHE A 82 -1.68 -28.84 -15.63
C PHE A 82 -0.65 -27.76 -15.98
N THR A 83 0.53 -27.78 -15.36
CA THR A 83 1.57 -26.74 -15.49
C THR A 83 2.56 -27.02 -16.62
N SER A 84 2.19 -27.85 -17.60
CA SER A 84 2.99 -28.08 -18.80
C SER A 84 2.90 -26.89 -19.78
N ARG A 85 3.94 -26.67 -20.59
CA ARG A 85 3.93 -25.62 -21.64
C ARG A 85 2.77 -25.80 -22.61
N ARG A 86 2.48 -27.04 -23.03
CA ARG A 86 1.37 -27.35 -23.96
C ARG A 86 0.01 -27.08 -23.33
N SER A 87 -0.17 -27.47 -22.07
CA SER A 87 -1.42 -27.23 -21.33
C SER A 87 -1.71 -25.74 -21.16
N LEU A 88 -0.71 -24.95 -20.73
CA LEU A 88 -0.87 -23.50 -20.63
C LEU A 88 -1.15 -22.85 -22.00
N GLN A 89 -0.45 -23.30 -23.05
CA GLN A 89 -0.68 -22.78 -24.40
C GLN A 89 -2.09 -23.11 -24.91
N ALA A 90 -2.59 -24.32 -24.68
CA ALA A 90 -3.96 -24.70 -25.03
C ALA A 90 -5.00 -23.83 -24.31
N LEU A 91 -4.83 -23.62 -22.99
CA LEU A 91 -5.69 -22.72 -22.22
C LEU A 91 -5.61 -21.27 -22.70
N ALA A 92 -4.42 -20.77 -23.03
CA ALA A 92 -4.23 -19.44 -23.59
C ALA A 92 -4.89 -19.28 -24.98
N CYS A 93 -4.86 -20.33 -25.81
CA CYS A 93 -5.55 -20.37 -27.09
C CYS A 93 -7.07 -20.31 -26.91
N TYR A 94 -7.64 -21.10 -26.00
CA TYR A 94 -9.08 -21.06 -25.70
C TYR A 94 -9.52 -19.75 -25.04
N ALA A 95 -8.65 -19.13 -24.24
CA ALA A 95 -8.86 -17.81 -23.67
C ALA A 95 -8.67 -16.69 -24.71
N GLY A 96 -8.19 -16.96 -25.92
CA GLY A 96 -7.94 -15.95 -26.96
C GLY A 96 -6.76 -15.00 -26.68
N ILE A 97 -5.82 -15.41 -25.81
CA ILE A 97 -4.67 -14.59 -25.38
C ILE A 97 -3.31 -15.23 -25.73
N SER A 98 -3.31 -16.29 -26.52
CA SER A 98 -2.07 -16.87 -27.06
C SER A 98 -1.50 -15.97 -28.17
N ALA A 99 -0.19 -15.78 -28.18
CA ALA A 99 0.53 -15.06 -29.23
C ALA A 99 0.50 -15.78 -30.60
N SER A 100 0.24 -17.09 -30.60
CA SER A 100 0.31 -17.93 -31.81
C SER A 100 -0.91 -17.86 -32.74
N GLN A 101 -1.84 -16.93 -32.55
CA GLN A 101 -2.99 -16.77 -33.44
C GLN A 101 -2.60 -15.97 -34.70
N GLY A 102 -2.04 -16.67 -35.68
CA GLY A 102 -1.77 -16.17 -37.04
C GLY A 102 -2.87 -16.48 -38.06
N SER A 103 -4.01 -17.02 -37.66
CA SER A 103 -5.14 -17.34 -38.55
C SER A 103 -6.46 -16.78 -38.01
N VAL A 104 -7.36 -16.44 -38.94
CA VAL A 104 -8.68 -15.82 -38.72
C VAL A 104 -9.33 -16.39 -37.45
N PRO A 105 -9.66 -15.55 -36.44
CA PRO A 105 -10.21 -16.06 -35.19
C PRO A 105 -11.55 -16.75 -35.48
N GLU A 106 -11.64 -18.05 -35.18
CA GLU A 106 -12.95 -18.66 -34.91
C GLU A 106 -13.66 -17.76 -33.89
N PRO A 107 -14.97 -17.50 -34.04
CA PRO A 107 -15.70 -16.68 -33.10
C PRO A 107 -15.54 -17.26 -31.69
N LEU A 108 -14.92 -16.48 -30.81
CA LEU A 108 -14.62 -16.92 -29.46
C LEU A 108 -15.92 -17.13 -28.70
N ASN A 109 -16.15 -18.37 -28.25
CA ASN A 109 -17.25 -18.66 -27.34
C ASN A 109 -16.90 -18.05 -25.97
N VAL A 110 -17.76 -17.13 -25.51
CA VAL A 110 -17.58 -16.38 -24.26
C VAL A 110 -17.45 -17.30 -23.04
N ASP A 111 -18.22 -18.38 -22.97
CA ASP A 111 -18.16 -19.33 -21.85
C ASP A 111 -16.84 -20.10 -21.82
N VAL A 112 -16.32 -20.45 -23.01
CA VAL A 112 -15.01 -21.10 -23.16
C VAL A 112 -13.91 -20.14 -22.70
N VAL A 113 -13.93 -18.89 -23.17
CA VAL A 113 -12.96 -17.86 -22.78
C VAL A 113 -12.97 -17.67 -21.27
N LEU A 114 -14.15 -17.50 -20.68
CA LEU A 114 -14.32 -17.27 -19.26
C LEU A 114 -13.78 -18.43 -18.41
N GLU A 115 -14.13 -19.68 -18.74
CA GLU A 115 -13.64 -20.84 -18.00
C GLU A 115 -12.13 -21.04 -18.18
N SER A 116 -11.58 -20.77 -19.37
CA SER A 116 -10.13 -20.80 -19.60
C SER A 116 -9.38 -19.74 -18.79
N LEU A 117 -9.89 -18.52 -18.70
CA LEU A 117 -9.30 -17.47 -17.86
C LEU A 117 -9.31 -17.84 -16.38
N LYS A 118 -10.41 -18.42 -15.89
CA LYS A 118 -10.49 -18.92 -14.50
C LYS A 118 -9.47 -20.02 -14.22
N CYS A 119 -9.26 -20.96 -15.17
CA CYS A 119 -8.20 -21.96 -15.07
C CYS A 119 -6.82 -21.30 -14.96
N LEU A 120 -6.50 -20.39 -15.88
CA LEU A 120 -5.22 -19.69 -15.89
C LEU A 120 -4.97 -18.90 -14.60
N CYS A 121 -5.97 -18.20 -14.08
CA CYS A 121 -5.89 -17.51 -12.79
C CYS A 121 -5.54 -18.46 -11.64
N ASN A 122 -6.18 -19.63 -11.55
CA ASN A 122 -5.88 -20.61 -10.51
C ASN A 122 -4.44 -21.15 -10.62
N LEU A 123 -4.01 -21.49 -11.84
CA LEU A 123 -2.68 -22.03 -12.12
C LEU A 123 -1.58 -21.00 -11.81
N VAL A 124 -1.72 -19.76 -12.31
CA VAL A 124 -0.74 -18.68 -12.10
C VAL A 124 -0.66 -18.30 -10.61
N LEU A 125 -1.80 -18.25 -9.90
CA LEU A 125 -1.82 -17.94 -8.48
C LEU A 125 -1.08 -18.98 -7.63
N SER A 126 -1.17 -20.26 -8.02
CA SER A 126 -0.77 -21.37 -7.14
C SER A 126 0.53 -22.07 -7.56
N SER A 127 0.98 -21.91 -8.81
CA SER A 127 2.17 -22.60 -9.33
C SER A 127 3.22 -21.61 -9.88
N PRO A 128 4.43 -21.57 -9.28
CA PRO A 128 5.55 -20.80 -9.82
C PRO A 128 5.96 -21.23 -11.24
N GLY A 129 5.83 -22.52 -11.57
CA GLY A 129 6.10 -23.02 -12.93
C GLY A 129 5.15 -22.43 -13.97
N ALA A 130 3.85 -22.32 -13.64
CA ALA A 130 2.88 -21.66 -14.51
C ALA A 130 3.18 -20.16 -14.69
N GLN A 131 3.68 -19.47 -13.66
CA GLN A 131 4.05 -18.05 -13.75
C GLN A 131 5.17 -17.82 -14.76
N VAL A 132 6.22 -18.66 -14.74
CA VAL A 132 7.33 -18.59 -15.70
C VAL A 132 6.84 -18.88 -17.11
N LEU A 133 6.07 -19.96 -17.30
CA LEU A 133 5.55 -20.34 -18.61
C LEU A 133 4.60 -19.29 -19.20
N ALA A 134 3.77 -18.65 -18.36
CA ALA A 134 2.88 -17.58 -18.79
C ALA A 134 3.65 -16.32 -19.21
N ALA A 135 4.77 -16.00 -18.53
CA ALA A 135 5.66 -14.92 -18.92
C ALA A 135 6.36 -15.22 -20.25
N GLU A 136 6.95 -16.42 -20.39
CA GLU A 136 7.60 -16.87 -21.64
C GLU A 136 6.65 -16.92 -22.83
N ALA A 137 5.37 -17.23 -22.60
CA ALA A 137 4.33 -17.24 -23.63
C ALA A 137 3.85 -15.84 -24.02
N GLY A 138 4.28 -14.78 -23.33
CA GLY A 138 3.93 -13.39 -23.64
C GLY A 138 2.44 -13.08 -23.45
N LEU A 139 1.74 -13.77 -22.53
CA LEU A 139 0.29 -13.62 -22.36
C LEU A 139 -0.14 -12.19 -22.03
N VAL A 140 0.75 -11.42 -21.38
CA VAL A 140 0.52 -10.01 -21.01
C VAL A 140 0.24 -9.13 -22.21
N VAL A 141 0.86 -9.38 -23.37
CA VAL A 141 0.71 -8.56 -24.58
C VAL A 141 -0.73 -8.61 -25.08
N ARG A 142 -1.26 -9.82 -25.28
CA ARG A 142 -2.63 -10.04 -25.77
C ARG A 142 -3.68 -9.63 -24.73
N LEU A 143 -3.40 -9.81 -23.44
CA LEU A 143 -4.25 -9.31 -22.36
C LEU A 143 -4.34 -7.78 -22.40
N ALA A 144 -3.20 -7.09 -22.50
CA ALA A 144 -3.17 -5.63 -22.59
C ALA A 144 -3.93 -5.14 -23.82
N GLU A 145 -3.69 -5.72 -25.00
CA GLU A 145 -4.43 -5.39 -26.23
C GLU A 145 -5.95 -5.55 -26.05
N ARG A 146 -6.40 -6.66 -25.43
CA ARG A 146 -7.83 -6.89 -25.18
C ARG A 146 -8.44 -5.91 -24.18
N VAL A 147 -7.69 -5.50 -23.16
CA VAL A 147 -8.14 -4.46 -22.21
C VAL A 147 -8.21 -3.09 -22.89
N GLY A 148 -7.27 -2.77 -23.80
CA GLY A 148 -7.24 -1.50 -24.53
C GLY A 148 -8.30 -1.36 -25.62
N LEU A 149 -8.59 -2.44 -26.34
CA LEU A 149 -9.65 -2.49 -27.36
C LEU A 149 -11.00 -2.63 -26.66
N ARG A 150 -11.62 -1.50 -26.23
CA ARG A 150 -12.98 -1.41 -25.62
C ARG A 150 -13.85 -2.62 -25.94
N SER A 151 -13.71 -3.68 -25.14
CA SER A 151 -14.13 -4.98 -25.61
C SER A 151 -15.61 -5.15 -25.35
N SER A 152 -16.35 -5.66 -26.34
CA SER A 152 -17.76 -6.03 -26.17
C SER A 152 -17.94 -7.28 -25.29
N PHE A 153 -16.87 -7.73 -24.63
CA PHE A 153 -16.93 -8.88 -23.73
C PHE A 153 -17.80 -8.55 -22.51
N PRO A 154 -18.51 -9.54 -21.94
CA PRO A 154 -19.27 -9.33 -20.73
C PRO A 154 -18.35 -9.04 -19.55
N HIS A 155 -18.95 -8.49 -18.49
CA HIS A 155 -18.26 -8.11 -17.26
C HIS A 155 -17.31 -9.21 -16.74
N ASP A 156 -17.77 -10.46 -16.67
CA ASP A 156 -16.99 -11.55 -16.10
C ASP A 156 -15.66 -11.78 -16.83
N VAL A 157 -15.68 -11.74 -18.17
CA VAL A 157 -14.46 -11.91 -18.98
C VAL A 157 -13.50 -10.75 -18.73
N GLN A 158 -14.02 -9.51 -18.76
CA GLN A 158 -13.19 -8.32 -18.48
C GLN A 158 -12.59 -8.36 -17.07
N PHE A 159 -13.36 -8.81 -16.08
CA PHE A 159 -12.89 -8.97 -14.70
C PHE A 159 -11.77 -10.01 -14.62
N PHE A 160 -11.95 -11.18 -15.23
CA PHE A 160 -10.94 -12.23 -15.19
C PHE A 160 -9.69 -11.91 -16.02
N ASP A 161 -9.80 -11.08 -17.06
CA ASP A 161 -8.65 -10.50 -17.76
C ASP A 161 -7.81 -9.61 -16.85
N LEU A 162 -8.46 -8.66 -16.19
CA LEU A 162 -7.81 -7.76 -15.23
C LEU A 162 -7.25 -8.54 -14.05
N ARG A 163 -7.95 -9.57 -13.58
CA ARG A 163 -7.49 -10.45 -12.49
C ARG A 163 -6.24 -11.23 -12.89
N LEU A 164 -6.20 -11.79 -14.11
CA LEU A 164 -5.02 -12.49 -14.61
C LEU A 164 -3.85 -11.51 -14.78
N LEU A 165 -4.11 -10.32 -15.31
CA LEU A 165 -3.12 -9.24 -15.44
C LEU A 165 -2.56 -8.82 -14.07
N PHE A 166 -3.41 -8.72 -13.05
CA PHE A 166 -3.00 -8.46 -11.67
C PHE A 166 -2.09 -9.56 -11.14
N LEU A 167 -2.46 -10.84 -11.30
CA LEU A 167 -1.66 -11.96 -10.83
C LEU A 167 -0.29 -12.00 -11.50
N LEU A 168 -0.24 -11.83 -12.83
CA LEU A 168 1.01 -11.83 -13.58
C LEU A 168 1.92 -10.67 -13.13
N THR A 169 1.39 -9.45 -13.02
CA THR A 169 2.19 -8.28 -12.60
C THR A 169 2.59 -8.29 -11.12
N ALA A 170 1.79 -8.94 -10.27
CA ALA A 170 2.12 -9.13 -8.85
C ALA A 170 3.25 -10.14 -8.66
N LEU A 171 3.20 -11.26 -9.37
CA LEU A 171 4.07 -12.43 -9.15
C LEU A 171 5.34 -12.43 -10.01
N ARG A 172 5.36 -11.67 -11.13
CA ARG A 172 6.46 -11.64 -12.10
C ARG A 172 6.95 -10.22 -12.36
N THR A 173 8.21 -9.97 -12.01
CA THR A 173 8.84 -8.65 -12.15
C THR A 173 9.16 -8.29 -13.60
N ASP A 174 9.54 -9.27 -14.42
CA ASP A 174 9.72 -9.14 -15.87
C ASP A 174 8.42 -8.72 -16.56
N VAL A 175 7.31 -9.40 -16.26
CA VAL A 175 5.99 -9.04 -16.81
C VAL A 175 5.54 -7.66 -16.36
N ARG A 176 5.81 -7.29 -15.10
CA ARG A 176 5.54 -5.94 -14.57
C ARG A 176 6.30 -4.87 -15.35
N GLN A 177 7.59 -5.07 -15.59
CA GLN A 177 8.43 -4.14 -16.34
C GLN A 177 8.00 -4.05 -17.80
N GLN A 178 7.69 -5.19 -18.44
CA GLN A 178 7.18 -5.24 -19.80
C GLN A 178 5.86 -4.46 -19.94
N LEU A 179 4.90 -4.68 -19.03
CA LEU A 179 3.64 -3.94 -19.05
C LEU A 179 3.85 -2.43 -18.84
N PHE A 180 4.76 -2.04 -17.94
CA PHE A 180 5.05 -0.63 -17.67
C PHE A 180 5.71 0.07 -18.86
N GLN A 181 6.79 -0.49 -19.39
CA GLN A 181 7.66 0.18 -20.37
C GLN A 181 7.23 -0.09 -21.82
N GLU A 182 7.14 -1.36 -22.21
CA GLU A 182 6.91 -1.76 -23.61
C GLU A 182 5.45 -1.54 -24.02
N LEU A 183 4.51 -1.89 -23.13
CA LEU A 183 3.07 -1.88 -23.44
C LEU A 183 2.36 -0.61 -22.96
N GLN A 184 3.09 0.39 -22.45
CA GLN A 184 2.53 1.67 -21.97
C GLN A 184 1.36 1.47 -20.99
N GLY A 185 1.52 0.52 -20.07
CA GLY A 185 0.44 0.00 -19.22
C GLY A 185 -0.23 1.05 -18.35
N VAL A 186 0.49 2.10 -17.93
CA VAL A 186 -0.11 3.21 -17.18
C VAL A 186 -1.15 3.94 -18.04
N ARG A 187 -0.81 4.30 -19.28
CA ARG A 187 -1.73 4.98 -20.21
C ARG A 187 -2.94 4.11 -20.52
N LEU A 188 -2.70 2.84 -20.83
CA LEU A 188 -3.73 1.86 -21.16
C LEU A 188 -4.74 1.68 -20.00
N LEU A 189 -4.23 1.45 -18.79
CA LEU A 189 -5.06 1.21 -17.61
C LEU A 189 -5.73 2.48 -17.09
N THR A 190 -5.10 3.64 -17.28
CA THR A 190 -5.73 4.94 -16.98
C THR A 190 -6.96 5.14 -17.85
N ARG A 191 -6.86 4.84 -19.15
CA ARG A 191 -8.02 4.88 -20.06
C ARG A 191 -9.08 3.84 -19.69
N ALA A 192 -8.67 2.63 -19.31
CA ALA A 192 -9.61 1.60 -18.85
C ALA A 192 -10.35 2.01 -17.57
N LEU A 193 -9.65 2.68 -16.64
CA LEU A 193 -10.23 3.22 -15.41
C LEU A 193 -11.24 4.33 -15.71
N GLU A 194 -10.88 5.28 -16.57
CA GLU A 194 -11.75 6.38 -17.00
C GLU A 194 -13.08 5.86 -17.58
N LEU A 195 -13.00 4.86 -18.46
CA LEU A 195 -14.18 4.20 -19.04
C LEU A 195 -15.01 3.46 -17.99
N THR A 196 -14.36 2.81 -17.03
CA THR A 196 -15.04 2.07 -15.96
C THR A 196 -15.77 3.02 -14.99
N LEU A 197 -15.25 4.22 -14.80
CA LEU A 197 -15.85 5.26 -13.96
C LEU A 197 -16.95 6.06 -14.66
N GLY A 198 -17.16 5.88 -15.98
CA GLY A 198 -18.10 6.69 -16.76
C GLY A 198 -17.68 8.15 -16.89
N MET A 199 -16.38 8.43 -16.85
CA MET A 199 -15.82 9.78 -16.88
C MET A 199 -15.59 10.27 -18.32
N THR A 200 -16.59 10.15 -19.19
CA THR A 200 -16.55 10.70 -20.55
C THR A 200 -16.94 12.18 -20.57
N GLU A 201 -16.27 12.97 -21.41
CA GLU A 201 -16.53 14.41 -21.52
C GLU A 201 -18.02 14.70 -21.78
N GLY A 202 -18.65 15.46 -20.89
CA GLY A 202 -20.03 15.98 -21.07
C GLY A 202 -21.14 15.28 -20.26
N GLU A 203 -20.85 14.21 -19.51
CA GLU A 203 -21.85 13.50 -18.69
C GLU A 203 -21.69 13.81 -17.19
N ARG A 204 -22.82 13.88 -16.46
CA ARG A 204 -22.80 14.01 -14.99
C ARG A 204 -22.15 12.76 -14.41
N HIS A 205 -21.09 12.96 -13.64
CA HIS A 205 -20.37 11.88 -12.99
C HIS A 205 -21.29 11.12 -12.01
N PRO A 206 -21.23 9.78 -11.99
CA PRO A 206 -22.11 8.99 -11.13
C PRO A 206 -21.74 9.18 -9.66
N GLU A 207 -22.73 9.49 -8.82
CA GLU A 207 -22.54 9.62 -7.36
C GLU A 207 -22.28 8.26 -6.68
N LEU A 208 -22.76 7.17 -7.29
CA LEU A 208 -22.61 5.80 -6.83
C LEU A 208 -22.10 4.91 -7.97
N LEU A 209 -20.97 4.24 -7.74
CA LEU A 209 -20.41 3.29 -8.69
C LEU A 209 -21.09 1.92 -8.55
N PRO A 210 -21.65 1.33 -9.62
CA PRO A 210 -22.33 0.05 -9.51
C PRO A 210 -21.37 -1.11 -9.20
N PRO A 211 -21.89 -2.29 -8.77
CA PRO A 211 -21.06 -3.37 -8.26
C PRO A 211 -20.03 -3.91 -9.26
N GLN A 212 -20.41 -4.04 -10.53
CA GLN A 212 -19.54 -4.63 -11.56
C GLN A 212 -18.41 -3.68 -11.94
N GLU A 213 -18.71 -2.39 -12.07
CA GLU A 213 -17.76 -1.31 -12.32
C GLU A 213 -16.79 -1.19 -11.14
N THR A 214 -17.29 -1.29 -9.90
CA THR A 214 -16.45 -1.28 -8.69
C THR A 214 -15.42 -2.42 -8.73
N GLU A 215 -15.83 -3.63 -9.09
CA GLU A 215 -14.92 -4.79 -9.17
C GLU A 215 -13.84 -4.59 -10.24
N ARG A 216 -14.22 -4.14 -11.44
CA ARG A 216 -13.27 -3.86 -12.52
C ARG A 216 -12.31 -2.73 -12.14
N ALA A 217 -12.83 -1.64 -11.57
CA ALA A 217 -12.03 -0.51 -11.13
C ALA A 217 -11.00 -0.93 -10.07
N MET A 218 -11.40 -1.74 -9.08
CA MET A 218 -10.47 -2.27 -8.08
C MET A 218 -9.37 -3.13 -8.69
N GLU A 219 -9.69 -4.02 -9.64
CA GLU A 219 -8.64 -4.80 -10.33
C GLU A 219 -7.70 -3.89 -11.14
N ILE A 220 -8.22 -2.88 -11.85
CA ILE A 220 -7.40 -1.89 -12.58
C ILE A 220 -6.46 -1.15 -11.61
N LEU A 221 -6.98 -0.66 -10.48
CA LEU A 221 -6.19 0.04 -9.46
C LEU A 221 -5.09 -0.86 -8.89
N LYS A 222 -5.36 -2.15 -8.68
CA LYS A 222 -4.36 -3.11 -8.21
C LYS A 222 -3.26 -3.36 -9.25
N VAL A 223 -3.61 -3.48 -10.53
CA VAL A 223 -2.59 -3.61 -11.61
C VAL A 223 -1.76 -2.34 -11.71
N LEU A 224 -2.41 -1.16 -11.70
CA LEU A 224 -1.74 0.14 -11.71
C LEU A 224 -0.77 0.27 -10.52
N PHE A 225 -1.19 -0.13 -9.32
CA PHE A 225 -0.32 -0.15 -8.13
C PHE A 225 0.91 -1.01 -8.36
N ASN A 226 0.74 -2.25 -8.85
CA ASN A 226 1.85 -3.17 -9.11
C ASN A 226 2.87 -2.58 -10.08
N ILE A 227 2.44 -1.98 -11.20
CA ILE A 227 3.35 -1.48 -12.23
C ILE A 227 4.01 -0.13 -11.86
N THR A 228 3.41 0.64 -10.96
CA THR A 228 3.90 1.98 -10.57
C THR A 228 4.76 1.98 -9.30
N PHE A 229 4.62 0.99 -8.43
CA PHE A 229 5.22 0.98 -7.08
C PHE A 229 6.75 1.18 -7.07
N ASP A 230 7.49 0.48 -7.94
CA ASP A 230 8.96 0.57 -8.02
C ASP A 230 9.46 1.26 -9.31
N SER A 231 8.57 1.52 -10.27
CA SER A 231 8.95 1.90 -11.63
C SER A 231 8.99 3.42 -11.85
N ILE A 232 8.25 4.18 -11.04
CA ILE A 232 8.20 5.64 -11.16
C ILE A 232 9.47 6.25 -10.57
N LYS A 233 10.26 6.90 -11.43
CA LYS A 233 11.43 7.66 -11.01
C LYS A 233 10.98 8.95 -10.30
N ARG A 234 11.84 9.47 -9.41
CA ARG A 234 11.61 10.78 -8.74
C ARG A 234 11.50 11.92 -9.75
N GLU A 235 12.24 11.83 -10.85
CA GLU A 235 12.17 12.74 -11.97
C GLU A 235 11.44 12.07 -13.14
N VAL A 236 10.43 12.78 -13.64
CA VAL A 236 9.49 12.31 -14.65
C VAL A 236 9.37 13.41 -15.69
N ASP A 237 9.38 13.04 -16.97
CA ASP A 237 9.26 13.99 -18.08
C ASP A 237 7.88 14.68 -18.10
N GLU A 238 7.70 15.66 -18.99
CA GLU A 238 6.47 16.44 -19.05
C GLU A 238 5.26 15.63 -19.52
N GLU A 239 5.46 14.67 -20.44
CA GLU A 239 4.40 13.83 -20.97
C GLU A 239 3.86 12.87 -19.91
N ASP A 240 4.74 12.16 -19.21
CA ASP A 240 4.38 11.30 -18.09
C ASP A 240 3.81 12.12 -16.93
N THR A 241 4.29 13.35 -16.71
CA THR A 241 3.69 14.23 -15.69
C THR A 241 2.23 14.53 -16.02
N ALA A 242 1.91 14.83 -17.28
CA ALA A 242 0.52 15.05 -17.71
C ALA A 242 -0.32 13.77 -17.53
N LEU A 243 0.24 12.60 -17.87
CA LEU A 243 -0.41 11.31 -17.66
C LEU A 243 -0.71 11.04 -16.17
N TYR A 244 0.27 11.24 -15.29
CA TYR A 244 0.08 11.04 -13.84
C TYR A 244 -0.87 12.05 -13.22
N ARG A 245 -0.94 13.29 -13.74
CA ARG A 245 -1.96 14.26 -13.32
C ARG A 245 -3.37 13.85 -13.77
N HIS A 246 -3.50 13.34 -14.99
CA HIS A 246 -4.78 12.80 -15.47
C HIS A 246 -5.21 11.60 -14.61
N LEU A 247 -4.31 10.65 -14.35
CA LEU A 247 -4.57 9.55 -13.42
C LEU A 247 -4.93 10.05 -12.01
N GLY A 248 -4.20 11.03 -11.48
CA GLY A 248 -4.52 11.65 -10.19
C GLY A 248 -5.90 12.30 -10.15
N THR A 249 -6.38 12.84 -11.27
CA THR A 249 -7.74 13.38 -11.40
C THR A 249 -8.80 12.27 -11.35
N LEU A 250 -8.55 11.11 -11.97
CA LEU A 250 -9.42 9.94 -11.85
C LEU A 250 -9.42 9.39 -10.41
N LEU A 251 -8.27 9.35 -9.74
CA LEU A 251 -8.18 8.90 -8.35
C LEU A 251 -8.86 9.85 -7.38
N ARG A 252 -8.83 11.16 -7.65
CA ARG A 252 -9.63 12.15 -6.93
C ARG A 252 -11.11 11.80 -7.02
N HIS A 253 -11.61 11.46 -8.22
CA HIS A 253 -12.98 11.00 -8.39
C HIS A 253 -13.26 9.69 -7.63
N CYS A 254 -12.36 8.70 -7.68
CA CYS A 254 -12.49 7.45 -6.92
C CYS A 254 -12.62 7.68 -5.40
N VAL A 255 -11.88 8.65 -4.84
CA VAL A 255 -11.95 9.01 -3.41
C VAL A 255 -13.28 9.69 -3.07
N MET A 256 -13.85 10.45 -4.00
CA MET A 256 -15.09 11.20 -3.77
C MET A 256 -16.36 10.36 -3.99
N VAL A 257 -16.29 9.30 -4.81
CA VAL A 257 -17.45 8.46 -5.14
C VAL A 257 -17.67 7.35 -4.11
N ALA A 258 -18.94 7.04 -3.85
CA ALA A 258 -19.33 5.87 -3.09
C ALA A 258 -19.39 4.63 -4.00
N ALA A 259 -18.93 3.49 -3.52
CA ALA A 259 -19.09 2.22 -4.21
C ALA A 259 -20.32 1.48 -3.71
N ALA A 260 -21.04 0.79 -4.60
CA ALA A 260 -22.20 0.00 -4.23
C ALA A 260 -21.86 -1.11 -3.20
N GLY A 261 -22.72 -1.23 -2.18
CA GLY A 261 -22.55 -2.14 -1.05
C GLY A 261 -21.49 -1.65 -0.04
N ASP A 262 -20.98 -2.55 0.79
CA ASP A 262 -20.02 -2.24 1.86
C ASP A 262 -18.56 -2.13 1.38
N ARG A 263 -18.35 -1.93 0.06
CA ARG A 263 -17.01 -1.96 -0.57
C ARG A 263 -16.35 -0.59 -0.74
N THR A 264 -17.02 0.49 -0.32
CA THR A 264 -16.49 1.86 -0.47
C THR A 264 -15.13 2.01 0.21
N GLU A 265 -14.95 1.46 1.40
CA GLU A 265 -13.68 1.58 2.14
C GLU A 265 -12.54 0.81 1.47
N GLU A 266 -12.82 -0.38 0.90
CA GLU A 266 -11.85 -1.17 0.13
C GLU A 266 -11.46 -0.43 -1.16
N PHE A 267 -12.44 0.11 -1.87
CA PHE A 267 -12.23 0.89 -3.09
C PHE A 267 -11.37 2.13 -2.84
N HIS A 268 -11.70 2.92 -1.80
CA HIS A 268 -10.89 4.07 -1.38
C HIS A 268 -9.47 3.66 -0.98
N GLY A 269 -9.30 2.51 -0.33
CA GLY A 269 -7.98 1.98 0.01
C GLY A 269 -7.10 1.74 -1.22
N HIS A 270 -7.64 1.13 -2.27
CA HIS A 270 -6.89 0.94 -3.51
C HIS A 270 -6.56 2.26 -4.22
N ALA A 271 -7.47 3.24 -4.21
CA ALA A 271 -7.21 4.56 -4.80
C ALA A 271 -6.10 5.30 -4.04
N VAL A 272 -6.12 5.28 -2.70
CA VAL A 272 -5.11 5.91 -1.85
C VAL A 272 -3.74 5.24 -1.99
N ASN A 273 -3.70 3.90 -2.07
CA ASN A 273 -2.45 3.17 -2.31
C ASN A 273 -1.80 3.61 -3.63
N LEU A 274 -2.59 3.79 -4.68
CA LEU A 274 -2.09 4.27 -5.96
C LEU A 274 -1.68 5.75 -5.93
N LEU A 275 -2.42 6.61 -5.20
CA LEU A 275 -2.00 8.00 -4.97
C LEU A 275 -0.62 8.08 -4.31
N GLY A 276 -0.30 7.15 -3.40
CA GLY A 276 1.01 7.04 -2.77
C GLY A 276 2.18 6.75 -3.73
N ASN A 277 1.90 6.20 -4.91
CA ASN A 277 2.92 5.92 -5.93
C ASN A 277 3.13 7.09 -6.91
N LEU A 278 2.20 8.04 -6.99
CA LEU A 278 2.31 9.14 -7.95
C LEU A 278 3.46 10.09 -7.59
N PRO A 279 4.11 10.73 -8.59
CA PRO A 279 5.06 11.80 -8.31
C PRO A 279 4.42 12.89 -7.47
N VAL A 280 5.10 13.32 -6.41
CA VAL A 280 4.63 14.35 -5.46
C VAL A 280 4.20 15.67 -6.10
N LYS A 281 4.73 16.00 -7.29
CA LYS A 281 4.33 17.18 -8.08
C LYS A 281 2.94 17.06 -8.72
N CYS A 282 2.40 15.86 -8.85
CA CYS A 282 1.11 15.56 -9.45
C CYS A 282 -0.03 15.44 -8.43
N LEU A 283 0.28 15.48 -7.13
CA LEU A 283 -0.74 15.48 -6.06
C LEU A 283 -1.46 16.83 -5.93
N ASP A 284 -0.96 17.86 -6.61
CA ASP A 284 -1.60 19.17 -6.73
C ASP A 284 -3.04 19.07 -7.26
N VAL A 285 -3.30 18.11 -8.17
CA VAL A 285 -4.64 17.87 -8.75
C VAL A 285 -5.72 17.58 -7.70
N LEU A 286 -5.35 17.07 -6.51
CA LEU A 286 -6.29 16.81 -5.42
C LEU A 286 -6.94 18.09 -4.87
N LEU A 287 -6.31 19.25 -5.07
CA LEU A 287 -6.71 20.56 -4.54
C LEU A 287 -7.16 21.55 -5.63
N THR A 288 -7.19 21.13 -6.90
CA THR A 288 -7.53 21.99 -8.06
C THR A 288 -9.03 22.13 -8.33
N LEU A 289 -9.90 21.51 -7.53
CA LEU A 289 -11.35 21.61 -7.71
C LEU A 289 -11.82 23.04 -7.47
N GLU A 290 -12.62 23.56 -8.42
CA GLU A 290 -13.28 24.85 -8.24
C GLU A 290 -14.29 24.75 -7.08
N PRO A 291 -14.28 25.71 -6.14
CA PRO A 291 -15.30 25.77 -5.10
C PRO A 291 -16.68 25.98 -5.73
N HIS A 292 -17.64 25.16 -5.34
CA HIS A 292 -19.05 25.30 -5.72
C HIS A 292 -19.94 25.43 -4.47
N GLU A 293 -21.21 25.79 -4.66
CA GLU A 293 -22.15 25.87 -3.54
C GLU A 293 -22.24 24.52 -2.80
N GLY A 294 -22.04 24.56 -1.49
CA GLY A 294 -22.00 23.36 -0.62
C GLY A 294 -20.64 22.66 -0.50
N SER A 295 -19.61 23.11 -1.22
CA SER A 295 -18.24 22.60 -1.05
C SER A 295 -17.59 23.12 0.24
N LEU A 296 -16.68 22.32 0.81
CA LEU A 296 -15.90 22.74 1.97
C LEU A 296 -14.76 23.66 1.53
N GLU A 297 -14.94 24.97 1.70
CA GLU A 297 -13.91 25.95 1.37
C GLU A 297 -13.04 26.30 2.58
N PHE A 298 -11.72 26.37 2.38
CA PHE A 298 -10.79 26.91 3.36
C PHE A 298 -9.70 27.74 2.68
N LEU A 299 -9.64 29.04 2.99
CA LEU A 299 -8.72 30.01 2.37
C LEU A 299 -8.84 30.06 0.82
N GLY A 300 -10.06 30.05 0.26
CA GLY A 300 -10.26 30.15 -1.18
C GLY A 300 -10.04 28.84 -1.96
N VAL A 301 -9.87 27.71 -1.27
CA VAL A 301 -9.55 26.41 -1.89
C VAL A 301 -10.52 25.34 -1.38
N ASN A 302 -10.95 24.46 -2.29
CA ASN A 302 -11.79 23.31 -1.95
C ASN A 302 -10.99 22.26 -1.14
N MET A 303 -11.53 21.85 0.00
CA MET A 303 -10.94 20.89 0.94
C MET A 303 -11.73 19.57 1.04
N ASP A 304 -12.70 19.32 0.16
CA ASP A 304 -13.55 18.13 0.24
C ASP A 304 -12.74 16.84 0.14
N VAL A 305 -11.83 16.75 -0.82
CA VAL A 305 -10.95 15.58 -1.01
C VAL A 305 -10.09 15.36 0.24
N ILE A 306 -9.49 16.43 0.79
CA ILE A 306 -8.65 16.34 1.99
C ILE A 306 -9.48 15.92 3.21
N ARG A 307 -10.71 16.42 3.35
CA ARG A 307 -11.64 15.99 4.40
C ARG A 307 -11.99 14.50 4.27
N VAL A 308 -12.30 14.04 3.06
CA VAL A 308 -12.61 12.62 2.83
C VAL A 308 -11.41 11.75 3.17
N LEU A 309 -10.20 12.10 2.72
CA LEU A 309 -8.97 11.39 3.07
C LEU A 309 -8.70 11.39 4.58
N LEU A 310 -8.93 12.50 5.26
CA LEU A 310 -8.78 12.60 6.72
C LEU A 310 -9.77 11.67 7.44
N SER A 311 -11.04 11.67 7.02
CA SER A 311 -12.07 10.79 7.58
C SER A 311 -11.79 9.30 7.28
N PHE A 312 -11.23 9.01 6.11
CA PHE A 312 -10.79 7.67 5.72
C PHE A 312 -9.64 7.20 6.61
N MET A 313 -8.62 8.05 6.84
CA MET A 313 -7.53 7.76 7.76
C MET A 313 -8.03 7.51 9.18
N GLU A 314 -8.95 8.35 9.68
CA GLU A 314 -9.53 8.18 11.01
C GLU A 314 -10.27 6.84 11.13
N LYS A 315 -11.06 6.44 10.14
CA LYS A 315 -11.70 5.11 10.10
C LYS A 315 -10.66 3.98 10.13
N ARG A 316 -9.61 4.06 9.32
CA ARG A 316 -8.53 3.06 9.27
C ARG A 316 -7.75 2.95 10.58
N LEU A 317 -7.57 4.04 11.31
CA LEU A 317 -6.91 4.03 12.63
C LEU A 317 -7.67 3.21 13.69
N HIS A 318 -8.97 2.95 13.51
CA HIS A 318 -9.73 2.07 14.40
C HIS A 318 -9.44 0.58 14.13
N GLN A 319 -8.91 0.24 12.96
CA GLN A 319 -8.52 -1.13 12.59
C GLN A 319 -7.12 -1.39 13.18
N THR A 320 -7.06 -2.05 14.34
CA THR A 320 -5.79 -2.30 15.06
C THR A 320 -4.83 -3.26 14.35
N HIS A 321 -5.31 -3.97 13.32
CA HIS A 321 -4.52 -4.93 12.55
C HIS A 321 -4.00 -4.31 11.25
N ARG A 322 -2.76 -4.65 10.87
CA ARG A 322 -2.10 -4.21 9.61
C ARG A 322 -2.09 -2.68 9.42
N LEU A 323 -1.80 -1.93 10.49
CA LEU A 323 -1.72 -0.46 10.46
C LEU A 323 -0.73 0.07 9.41
N LYS A 324 0.37 -0.65 9.16
CA LYS A 324 1.36 -0.30 8.14
C LYS A 324 0.71 -0.16 6.76
N GLU A 325 0.03 -1.19 6.30
CA GLU A 325 -0.57 -1.23 4.96
C GLU A 325 -1.82 -0.35 4.86
N SER A 326 -2.53 -0.13 5.97
CA SER A 326 -3.81 0.59 5.98
C SER A 326 -3.69 2.10 6.19
N VAL A 327 -2.72 2.57 6.99
CA VAL A 327 -2.64 3.97 7.43
C VAL A 327 -1.43 4.70 6.81
N ALA A 328 -0.30 4.02 6.56
CA ALA A 328 0.88 4.69 6.03
C ALA A 328 0.65 5.35 4.64
N PRO A 329 -0.10 4.74 3.70
CA PRO A 329 -0.36 5.36 2.40
C PRO A 329 -1.14 6.68 2.52
N VAL A 330 -2.23 6.69 3.30
CA VAL A 330 -3.05 7.90 3.48
C VAL A 330 -2.29 9.01 4.22
N LEU A 331 -1.52 8.66 5.26
CA LEU A 331 -0.69 9.64 5.97
C LEU A 331 0.36 10.24 5.04
N SER A 332 1.00 9.42 4.19
CA SER A 332 2.01 9.91 3.24
C SER A 332 1.40 10.90 2.24
N VAL A 333 0.24 10.56 1.65
CA VAL A 333 -0.47 11.46 0.72
C VAL A 333 -0.87 12.78 1.40
N LEU A 334 -1.46 12.72 2.60
CA LEU A 334 -1.84 13.91 3.37
C LEU A 334 -0.63 14.77 3.75
N THR A 335 0.50 14.13 4.09
CA THR A 335 1.76 14.81 4.43
C THR A 335 2.29 15.58 3.24
N GLU A 336 2.38 14.96 2.06
CA GLU A 336 2.87 15.61 0.84
C GLU A 336 1.96 16.76 0.39
N CYS A 337 0.63 16.59 0.51
CA CYS A 337 -0.34 17.65 0.26
C CYS A 337 -0.12 18.84 1.23
N ALA A 338 0.08 18.58 2.52
CA ALA A 338 0.33 19.61 3.53
C ALA A 338 1.69 20.30 3.35
N ARG A 339 2.72 19.56 2.90
CA ARG A 339 4.04 20.15 2.67
C ARG A 339 3.99 21.18 1.54
N ARG A 340 3.32 20.84 0.43
CA ARG A 340 3.25 21.70 -0.77
C ARG A 340 2.18 22.79 -0.69
N HIS A 341 1.02 22.52 -0.09
CA HIS A 341 -0.12 23.43 -0.13
C HIS A 341 -0.40 24.03 1.25
N ARG A 342 -0.11 25.34 1.39
CA ARG A 342 -0.35 26.11 2.62
C ARG A 342 -1.82 26.04 3.11
N PRO A 343 -2.85 26.14 2.23
CA PRO A 343 -4.24 25.97 2.67
C PRO A 343 -4.52 24.60 3.27
N ALA A 344 -4.06 23.53 2.62
CA ALA A 344 -4.21 22.16 3.10
C ALA A 344 -3.51 21.95 4.45
N ARG A 345 -2.28 22.46 4.61
CA ARG A 345 -1.55 22.41 5.90
C ARG A 345 -2.32 23.07 7.03
N LYS A 346 -2.79 24.29 6.81
CA LYS A 346 -3.54 25.05 7.83
C LYS A 346 -4.87 24.39 8.15
N PHE A 347 -5.57 23.86 7.15
CA PHE A 347 -6.80 23.10 7.31
C PHE A 347 -6.56 21.85 8.16
N LEU A 348 -5.62 21.00 7.75
CA LEU A 348 -5.26 19.77 8.48
C LEU A 348 -4.77 20.06 9.90
N LYS A 349 -3.98 21.12 10.10
CA LYS A 349 -3.55 21.54 11.44
C LYS A 349 -4.75 21.91 12.32
N ALA A 350 -5.72 22.66 11.78
CA ALA A 350 -6.91 23.04 12.54
C ALA A 350 -7.80 21.84 12.90
N GLN A 351 -7.87 20.82 12.03
CA GLN A 351 -8.67 19.61 12.27
C GLN A 351 -7.97 18.60 13.19
N VAL A 352 -6.67 18.37 12.99
CA VAL A 352 -5.89 17.34 13.72
C VAL A 352 -5.34 17.86 15.03
N LEU A 353 -4.83 19.10 15.04
CA LEU A 353 -4.16 19.73 16.18
C LEU A 353 -4.83 21.07 16.54
N PRO A 354 -6.11 21.06 16.98
CA PRO A 354 -6.78 22.27 17.41
C PRO A 354 -6.04 22.90 18.62
N PRO A 355 -6.17 24.22 18.84
CA PRO A 355 -5.53 24.90 19.96
C PRO A 355 -5.80 24.20 21.29
N LEU A 356 -4.73 23.94 22.04
CA LEU A 356 -4.78 23.17 23.28
C LEU A 356 -5.61 23.91 24.34
N ARG A 357 -6.66 23.24 24.84
CA ARG A 357 -7.46 23.73 25.98
C ARG A 357 -7.01 23.09 27.29
N ASP A 358 -6.73 21.78 27.25
CA ASP A 358 -6.19 21.02 28.37
C ASP A 358 -4.75 20.57 28.04
N VAL A 359 -3.83 20.94 28.93
CA VAL A 359 -2.39 20.65 28.82
C VAL A 359 -1.90 19.83 30.02
N ARG A 360 -2.82 19.34 30.88
CA ARG A 360 -2.47 18.55 32.07
C ARG A 360 -2.43 17.05 31.76
N THR A 361 -3.26 16.62 30.81
CA THR A 361 -3.29 15.25 30.32
C THR A 361 -2.15 15.00 29.33
N ARG A 362 -1.60 13.77 29.33
CA ARG A 362 -0.52 13.43 28.41
C ARG A 362 -1.02 13.36 26.97
N PRO A 363 -0.24 13.81 25.96
CA PRO A 363 -0.70 13.87 24.56
C PRO A 363 -1.11 12.52 23.95
N GLU A 364 -0.54 11.41 24.41
CA GLU A 364 -0.88 10.06 23.95
C GLU A 364 -2.19 9.51 24.55
N VAL A 365 -2.72 10.16 25.60
CA VAL A 365 -3.91 9.71 26.32
C VAL A 365 -5.15 10.41 25.78
N GLY A 366 -6.11 9.63 25.26
CA GLY A 366 -7.39 10.11 24.77
C GLY A 366 -7.80 9.46 23.45
N GLU A 367 -9.05 9.75 23.04
CA GLU A 367 -9.67 9.17 21.82
C GLU A 367 -9.73 10.14 20.64
N LEU A 368 -9.22 11.37 20.79
CA LEU A 368 -9.12 12.32 19.69
C LEU A 368 -8.08 11.83 18.66
N LEU A 369 -8.23 12.28 17.42
CA LEU A 369 -7.31 11.95 16.32
C LEU A 369 -5.85 12.29 16.66
N ARG A 370 -5.60 13.44 17.30
CA ARG A 370 -4.29 13.82 17.85
C ARG A 370 -3.69 12.71 18.73
N ASN A 371 -4.46 12.22 19.70
CA ASN A 371 -3.96 11.25 20.67
C ASN A 371 -3.61 9.93 19.97
N LYS A 372 -4.46 9.49 19.05
CA LYS A 372 -4.23 8.29 18.22
C LYS A 372 -2.95 8.41 17.39
N LEU A 373 -2.71 9.55 16.74
CA LEU A 373 -1.48 9.79 15.97
C LEU A 373 -0.22 9.87 16.84
N VAL A 374 -0.31 10.49 18.02
CA VAL A 374 0.82 10.51 18.97
C VAL A 374 1.16 9.10 19.45
N ARG A 375 0.18 8.25 19.72
CA ARG A 375 0.40 6.83 20.06
C ARG A 375 1.15 6.07 18.95
N LEU A 376 0.92 6.42 17.68
CA LEU A 376 1.64 5.80 16.56
C LEU A 376 3.13 6.18 16.51
N MET A 377 3.53 7.32 17.06
CA MET A 377 4.95 7.71 17.11
C MET A 377 5.80 6.79 18.02
N THR A 378 5.15 6.01 18.87
CA THR A 378 5.80 4.99 19.72
C THR A 378 5.44 3.57 19.28
N HIS A 379 4.91 3.39 18.07
CA HIS A 379 4.59 2.08 17.52
C HIS A 379 5.86 1.26 17.24
N LEU A 380 5.75 -0.07 17.31
CA LEU A 380 6.88 -1.00 17.10
C LEU A 380 7.36 -1.00 15.63
N ASP A 381 6.45 -0.79 14.69
CA ASP A 381 6.76 -0.66 13.27
C ASP A 381 7.40 0.71 12.97
N THR A 382 8.64 0.68 12.49
CA THR A 382 9.44 1.88 12.20
C THR A 382 8.83 2.74 11.08
N ASP A 383 8.16 2.14 10.11
CA ASP A 383 7.56 2.87 8.99
C ASP A 383 6.33 3.63 9.45
N VAL A 384 5.46 2.98 10.23
CA VAL A 384 4.28 3.62 10.85
C VAL A 384 4.71 4.77 11.75
N LYS A 385 5.71 4.53 12.61
CA LYS A 385 6.28 5.54 13.49
C LYS A 385 6.82 6.74 12.71
N ARG A 386 7.60 6.50 11.65
CA ARG A 386 8.21 7.54 10.83
C ARG A 386 7.16 8.38 10.13
N VAL A 387 6.19 7.75 9.48
CA VAL A 387 5.16 8.43 8.70
C VAL A 387 4.23 9.25 9.60
N ALA A 388 3.86 8.74 10.78
CA ALA A 388 3.06 9.50 11.75
C ALA A 388 3.82 10.72 12.29
N ALA A 389 5.10 10.56 12.63
CA ALA A 389 5.94 11.66 13.11
C ALA A 389 6.13 12.74 12.03
N GLU A 390 6.42 12.33 10.79
CA GLU A 390 6.59 13.23 9.65
C GLU A 390 5.32 14.05 9.37
N PHE A 391 4.15 13.41 9.43
CA PHE A 391 2.88 14.10 9.25
C PHE A 391 2.69 15.22 10.28
N LEU A 392 2.87 14.91 11.56
CA LEU A 392 2.75 15.90 12.64
C LEU A 392 3.81 17.01 12.53
N PHE A 393 5.03 16.66 12.13
CA PHE A 393 6.11 17.63 11.90
C PHE A 393 5.76 18.65 10.82
N VAL A 394 5.26 18.18 9.67
CA VAL A 394 4.81 19.05 8.57
C VAL A 394 3.63 19.92 9.01
N LEU A 395 2.66 19.39 9.76
CA LEU A 395 1.56 20.19 10.29
C LEU A 395 2.02 21.29 11.26
N CYS A 396 3.11 21.04 11.99
CA CYS A 396 3.78 22.02 12.84
C CYS A 396 4.66 23.02 12.07
N SER A 397 4.60 23.04 10.74
CA SER A 397 5.35 23.96 9.85
C SER A 397 6.86 23.77 9.91
N GLU A 398 7.30 22.52 10.13
CA GLU A 398 8.72 22.12 10.09
C GLU A 398 9.63 22.95 11.01
N SER A 399 9.06 23.56 12.05
CA SER A 399 9.83 24.35 13.01
C SER A 399 10.85 23.47 13.74
N GLY A 400 12.12 23.89 13.73
CA GLY A 400 13.33 23.08 13.95
C GLY A 400 13.53 22.32 15.27
N GLU A 401 12.51 22.16 16.11
CA GLU A 401 12.62 21.41 17.38
C GLU A 401 12.36 19.89 17.22
N TRP A 402 12.14 19.39 15.99
CA TRP A 402 11.84 17.98 15.68
C TRP A 402 12.96 17.22 14.92
N GLY A 403 13.99 17.92 14.44
CA GLY A 403 14.84 17.46 13.34
C GLY A 403 15.85 16.34 13.64
N ALA A 404 16.01 15.90 14.88
CA ALA A 404 17.02 14.90 15.21
C ALA A 404 16.71 14.14 16.50
N CYS A 405 15.65 13.32 16.52
CA CYS A 405 15.54 12.08 17.30
C CYS A 405 14.07 11.61 17.34
N PRO A 406 13.76 10.33 17.03
CA PRO A 406 12.40 9.77 17.14
C PRO A 406 11.90 9.57 18.59
N CYS A 407 12.56 10.21 19.56
CA CYS A 407 12.36 10.04 21.01
C CYS A 407 12.33 11.38 21.76
N LEU A 408 12.33 12.53 21.06
CA LEU A 408 12.23 13.85 21.67
C LEU A 408 10.90 14.54 21.30
N PRO A 409 10.40 15.44 22.16
CA PRO A 409 8.96 15.68 22.29
C PRO A 409 8.43 16.88 21.51
N LEU A 410 7.10 16.88 21.36
CA LEU A 410 6.27 17.92 20.75
C LEU A 410 6.63 19.35 21.24
N PRO A 411 7.00 20.26 20.33
CA PRO A 411 7.17 21.66 20.65
C PRO A 411 5.99 22.52 20.17
N SER A 412 5.53 23.32 21.13
CA SER A 412 4.53 24.38 21.08
C SER A 412 4.83 25.46 20.04
N TYR A 413 3.79 25.99 19.39
CA TYR A 413 3.89 27.27 18.65
C TYR A 413 3.05 28.35 19.32
N THR A 414 3.58 29.57 19.28
CA THR A 414 3.12 30.87 19.82
C THR A 414 3.45 31.12 21.31
N PRO A 415 4.14 32.24 21.64
CA PRO A 415 4.47 32.60 23.01
C PRO A 415 3.24 33.21 23.67
N THR A 416 2.34 32.37 24.13
CA THR A 416 1.44 32.71 25.23
C THR A 416 2.06 32.15 26.51
N LEU A 417 1.96 32.89 27.62
CA LEU A 417 2.52 32.62 28.97
C LEU A 417 2.38 31.17 29.51
N THR A 418 1.58 30.32 28.87
CA THR A 418 1.34 28.91 29.20
C THR A 418 2.38 27.93 28.63
N SER A 419 3.16 28.28 27.59
CA SER A 419 4.12 27.34 26.97
C SER A 419 5.35 27.07 27.85
N ALA A 420 5.71 28.00 28.74
CA ALA A 420 6.88 27.89 29.63
C ALA A 420 6.71 26.87 30.77
N LEU A 421 5.52 26.27 30.91
CA LEU A 421 5.15 25.34 32.00
C LEU A 421 5.02 23.88 31.55
N ILE A 422 5.19 23.59 30.26
CA ILE A 422 5.02 22.24 29.72
C ILE A 422 6.35 21.49 29.84
N ASN A 423 6.35 20.35 30.51
CA ASN A 423 7.51 19.47 30.54
C ASN A 423 7.74 18.93 29.12
N PRO A 424 8.93 19.11 28.52
CA PRO A 424 9.21 18.63 27.18
C PRO A 424 8.98 17.11 27.14
N VAL A 425 9.58 16.32 28.03
CA VAL A 425 9.53 14.85 27.96
C VAL A 425 8.10 14.29 28.01
N THR A 426 7.24 14.88 28.85
CA THR A 426 5.88 14.35 29.07
C THR A 426 4.80 15.09 28.28
N GLY A 427 5.14 16.21 27.62
CA GLY A 427 4.22 17.02 26.81
C GLY A 427 3.03 17.60 27.59
N ARG A 428 3.10 17.64 28.92
CA ARG A 428 2.07 18.16 29.82
C ARG A 428 2.65 19.14 30.84
N VAL A 429 1.79 20.01 31.36
CA VAL A 429 2.10 20.84 32.52
C VAL A 429 2.11 19.94 33.74
N GLU A 430 3.27 19.79 34.35
CA GLU A 430 3.44 19.10 35.63
C GLU A 430 3.55 20.14 36.74
N GLU A 431 2.92 19.87 37.87
CA GLU A 431 3.20 20.62 39.08
C GLU A 431 4.68 20.41 39.42
N LYS A 432 5.41 21.50 39.66
CA LYS A 432 6.81 21.38 40.07
C LYS A 432 6.86 20.48 41.30
N PRO A 433 7.65 19.40 41.29
CA PRO A 433 7.79 18.58 42.50
C PRO A 433 8.21 19.51 43.66
N PRO A 434 7.68 19.29 44.87
CA PRO A 434 8.12 20.07 46.03
C PRO A 434 9.64 19.98 46.12
N ASN A 435 10.28 21.08 46.47
CA ASN A 435 11.74 21.09 46.53
C ASN A 435 12.15 20.00 47.54
N PRO A 436 13.00 19.02 47.18
CA PRO A 436 13.35 17.94 48.09
C PRO A 436 14.10 18.42 49.34
N MET A 437 14.57 19.67 49.32
CA MET A 437 15.24 20.35 50.44
C MET A 437 14.29 21.27 51.24
N GLU A 438 13.01 21.32 50.89
CA GLU A 438 12.00 22.15 51.53
C GLU A 438 11.62 21.55 52.88
N GLY A 439 11.81 22.31 53.97
CA GLY A 439 11.62 21.82 55.34
C GLY A 439 12.85 21.16 55.98
N MET A 440 13.97 21.03 55.27
CA MET A 440 15.24 20.58 55.84
C MET A 440 16.01 21.73 56.49
N THR A 441 16.66 21.47 57.63
CA THR A 441 17.63 22.40 58.22
C THR A 441 18.89 22.49 57.37
N GLU A 442 19.66 23.58 57.43
CA GLU A 442 20.90 23.72 56.64
C GLU A 442 21.88 22.55 56.85
N GLU A 443 21.98 22.05 58.08
CA GLU A 443 22.82 20.89 58.41
C GLU A 443 22.34 19.59 57.72
N GLN A 444 21.02 19.38 57.61
CA GLN A 444 20.45 18.27 56.87
C GLN A 444 20.68 18.42 55.35
N LYS A 445 20.63 19.65 54.85
CA LYS A 445 20.92 19.92 53.44
C LYS A 445 22.37 19.60 53.09
N GLU A 446 23.30 20.01 53.93
CA GLU A 446 24.73 19.69 53.77
C GLU A 446 24.98 18.19 53.85
N HIS A 447 24.32 17.48 54.77
CA HIS A 447 24.47 16.03 54.89
C HIS A 447 23.99 15.29 53.63
N GLU A 448 22.83 15.66 53.09
CA GLU A 448 22.27 15.01 51.90
C GLU A 448 23.06 15.39 50.63
N ALA A 449 23.60 16.61 50.56
CA ALA A 449 24.55 17.02 49.53
C ALA A 449 25.84 16.20 49.60
N MET A 450 26.40 15.99 50.79
CA MET A 450 27.61 15.18 50.99
C MET A 450 27.38 13.70 50.63
N LYS A 451 26.18 13.17 50.91
CA LYS A 451 25.76 11.84 50.47
C LYS A 451 25.66 11.75 48.95
N LEU A 452 25.13 12.76 48.29
CA LEU A 452 25.06 12.84 46.83
C LEU A 452 26.47 12.87 46.20
N VAL A 453 27.38 13.67 46.75
CA VAL A 453 28.79 13.73 46.35
C VAL A 453 29.45 12.35 46.49
N ASN A 454 29.22 11.67 47.63
CA ASN A 454 29.74 10.33 47.85
C ASN A 454 29.18 9.29 46.87
N MET A 455 27.91 9.41 46.45
CA MET A 455 27.35 8.56 45.39
C MET A 455 28.00 8.85 44.03
N PHE A 456 28.18 10.13 43.69
CA PHE A 456 28.81 10.54 42.44
C PHE A 456 30.27 10.06 42.35
N ASP A 457 31.02 10.22 43.44
CA ASP A 457 32.40 9.72 43.56
C ASP A 457 32.45 8.20 43.43
N LYS A 458 31.55 7.45 44.08
CA LYS A 458 31.45 5.99 43.90
C LYS A 458 31.16 5.60 42.46
N LEU A 459 30.20 6.25 41.79
CA LEU A 459 29.83 5.95 40.41
C LEU A 459 30.97 6.30 39.42
N SER A 460 31.69 7.40 39.68
CA SER A 460 32.86 7.80 38.90
C SER A 460 34.02 6.82 39.07
N ARG A 461 34.32 6.36 40.30
CA ARG A 461 35.40 5.40 40.58
C ARG A 461 35.17 4.03 39.95
N HIS A 462 33.91 3.59 39.90
CA HIS A 462 33.53 2.33 39.23
C HIS A 462 33.34 2.49 37.71
N ARG A 463 33.67 3.67 37.14
CA ARG A 463 33.49 4.00 35.71
C ARG A 463 32.07 3.80 35.17
N VAL A 464 31.06 3.91 36.05
CA VAL A 464 29.65 3.88 35.63
C VAL A 464 29.26 5.20 34.97
N ILE A 465 29.85 6.30 35.43
CA ILE A 465 29.66 7.64 34.85
C ILE A 465 31.05 8.23 34.57
N GLN A 466 31.28 8.71 33.35
CA GLN A 466 32.51 9.39 32.96
C GLN A 466 32.19 10.86 32.65
N PRO A 467 32.81 11.83 33.34
CA PRO A 467 32.66 13.24 33.01
C PRO A 467 33.25 13.51 31.63
N MET A 468 32.48 14.14 30.75
CA MET A 468 32.91 14.51 29.40
C MET A 468 32.98 16.03 29.27
N GLY A 469 33.95 16.52 28.51
CA GLY A 469 34.11 17.92 28.13
C GLY A 469 34.09 18.06 26.60
N MET A 470 33.86 19.29 26.12
CA MET A 470 34.07 19.60 24.70
C MET A 470 35.52 20.03 24.51
N SER A 471 36.22 19.40 23.57
CA SER A 471 37.55 19.83 23.17
C SER A 471 37.49 21.19 22.43
N PRO A 472 38.61 21.93 22.34
CA PRO A 472 38.70 23.15 21.54
C PRO A 472 38.35 22.95 20.05
N ARG A 473 38.34 21.69 19.58
CA ARG A 473 37.96 21.29 18.21
C ARG A 473 36.48 20.93 18.06
N GLY A 474 35.67 21.10 19.11
CA GLY A 474 34.23 20.83 19.11
C GLY A 474 33.85 19.35 19.23
N GLN A 475 34.78 18.47 19.62
CA GLN A 475 34.51 17.04 19.83
C GLN A 475 34.28 16.73 21.31
N LEU A 476 33.40 15.78 21.61
CA LEU A 476 33.14 15.32 22.97
C LEU A 476 34.24 14.35 23.43
N THR A 477 35.07 14.76 24.38
CA THR A 477 36.17 13.96 24.96
C THR A 477 36.01 13.86 26.48
N SER A 478 36.84 13.07 27.18
CA SER A 478 36.74 13.05 28.64
C SER A 478 37.10 14.43 29.20
N LEU A 479 36.50 14.84 30.31
CA LEU A 479 36.74 16.16 30.88
C LEU A 479 38.23 16.39 31.20
N GLN A 480 38.94 15.34 31.59
CA GLN A 480 40.39 15.38 31.84
C GLN A 480 41.16 15.66 30.55
N ASP A 481 40.80 15.00 29.46
CA ASP A 481 41.44 15.19 28.15
C ASP A 481 41.12 16.57 27.57
N ALA A 482 39.86 17.02 27.68
CA ALA A 482 39.45 18.35 27.28
C ALA A 482 40.23 19.45 28.04
N MET A 483 40.47 19.26 29.34
CA MET A 483 41.27 20.18 30.14
C MET A 483 42.75 20.18 29.72
N CYS A 484 43.35 19.01 29.47
CA CYS A 484 44.73 18.92 28.97
C CYS A 484 44.90 19.61 27.62
N GLU A 485 44.02 19.34 26.65
CA GLU A 485 44.09 19.97 25.31
C GLU A 485 43.89 21.49 25.37
N THR A 486 43.09 21.99 26.31
CA THR A 486 42.87 23.42 26.50
C THR A 486 44.12 24.11 27.10
N MET A 487 44.84 23.42 28.00
CA MET A 487 46.09 23.93 28.57
C MET A 487 47.25 23.89 27.56
N GLU A 488 47.33 22.87 26.71
CA GLU A 488 48.32 22.79 25.63
C GLU A 488 48.09 23.87 24.54
N GLY A 489 46.83 24.21 24.25
CA GLY A 489 46.47 25.29 23.32
C GLY A 489 46.92 26.68 23.80
N GLN A 490 47.04 26.92 25.11
CA GLN A 490 47.49 28.21 25.66
C GLN A 490 49.01 28.38 25.68
N LEU A 491 49.78 27.28 25.59
CA LEU A 491 51.25 27.31 25.55
C LEU A 491 51.83 27.45 24.14
N SER A 492 51.00 27.37 23.09
CA SER A 492 51.43 27.43 21.68
C SER A 492 51.21 28.77 20.99
N SER A 493 50.69 29.78 21.71
CA SER A 493 50.53 31.15 21.20
C SER A 493 51.60 32.08 21.78
N ASP A 494 52.83 32.01 21.27
CA ASP A 494 53.79 33.12 21.37
C ASP A 494 53.40 34.22 20.37
N PRO A 495 53.51 35.52 20.72
CA PRO A 495 53.24 36.61 19.79
C PRO A 495 54.49 36.88 18.96
N ASP A 496 54.50 36.43 17.71
CA ASP A 496 55.53 36.83 16.77
C ASP A 496 55.41 38.33 16.45
N SER A 497 56.57 38.97 16.53
CA SER A 497 56.85 40.38 16.36
C SER A 497 56.65 40.85 14.90
N ASP A 498 56.03 42.00 14.72
CA ASP A 498 56.31 42.96 13.63
C ASP A 498 56.88 44.25 14.30
N PRO A 499 57.66 45.15 13.66
CA PRO A 499 57.73 45.41 12.20
C PRO A 499 59.13 45.75 11.59
N ASP A 500 59.27 45.55 10.27
CA ASP A 500 59.74 46.48 9.20
C ASP A 500 60.25 45.72 7.96
#